data_AF-Q2U2Q0-F1
#
_entry.id   AF-Q2U2Q0-F1
#
_cell.length_a   1.000
_cell.length_b   1.000
_cell.length_c   1.000
_cell.angle_alpha   90.00
_cell.angle_beta   90.00
_cell.angle_gamma   90.00
#
_symmetry.space_group_name_H-M   'P 1'
#
loop_
_entity.id
_entity.type
_entity.pdbx_description
1 polymer ?
#
loop_
_entity_poly.entity_id
_entity_poly.type
_entity_poly.pdbx_seq_one_letter_code
_entity_poly.pdbx_strand_id
1 'polypeptide(L)'
;MASFQISTELSSIRLMAKSSAFLPAIVKHWHKYLLSQLDDAGACWGVVTSGTRALVDGWLGVMNLTHPKMLVVAEDVELGKPDPRCYLLGRKRLGLEHSSSLVVLEDAPSGIRAGKAAGFKVIALTTTHSLEQLQEAGADWIVEDLRSLSVKGVVDGRILLEIRDAYQ
;
A
#
# COMPACT_ATOMS: atom_id res chain seq x y z
N MET A 1 -10.69 10.79 -21.76
CA MET A 1 -10.13 10.25 -20.51
C MET A 1 -9.14 11.28 -19.99
N ALA A 2 -9.41 11.88 -18.84
CA ALA A 2 -8.56 12.92 -18.31
C ALA A 2 -7.37 12.28 -17.59
N SER A 3 -6.16 12.51 -18.10
CA SER A 3 -4.93 12.32 -17.35
C SER A 3 -4.81 13.47 -16.37
N PHE A 4 -4.90 13.21 -15.08
CA PHE A 4 -4.62 14.22 -14.05
C PHE A 4 -3.17 14.06 -13.60
N GLN A 5 -2.35 15.10 -13.81
CA GLN A 5 -1.19 15.30 -12.96
C GLN A 5 -1.71 15.88 -11.65
N ILE A 6 -1.70 15.08 -10.60
CA ILE A 6 -1.99 15.59 -9.27
C ILE A 6 -0.75 16.39 -8.82
N SER A 7 -0.81 17.71 -8.96
CA SER A 7 0.05 18.62 -8.18
C SER A 7 -0.65 18.91 -6.84
N THR A 8 -0.61 17.94 -5.93
CA THR A 8 -0.78 18.22 -4.50
C THR A 8 0.60 18.52 -3.93
N GLU A 9 0.71 19.13 -2.75
CA GLU A 9 2.00 19.09 -2.03
C GLU A 9 2.33 17.63 -1.68
N LEU A 10 3.08 16.98 -2.57
CA LEU A 10 3.43 15.55 -2.56
C LEU A 10 4.49 15.25 -1.50
N SER A 11 4.18 15.50 -0.25
CA SER A 11 5.19 15.59 0.79
C SER A 11 5.64 14.27 1.40
N SER A 12 5.11 13.10 1.02
CA SER A 12 5.62 11.73 1.25
C SER A 12 4.51 10.66 1.02
N ILE A 13 4.90 9.52 0.45
CA ILE A 13 4.05 8.35 0.13
C ILE A 13 4.82 7.12 0.59
N ARG A 14 4.54 6.49 1.74
CA ARG A 14 5.10 5.17 2.10
C ARG A 14 4.14 4.36 2.99
N LEU A 15 3.84 3.12 2.58
CA LEU A 15 3.31 1.94 3.29
C LEU A 15 2.38 1.16 2.33
N MET A 16 2.69 -0.09 1.98
CA MET A 16 1.68 -0.97 1.37
C MET A 16 1.06 -1.78 2.48
N ALA A 17 -0.26 -1.91 2.51
CA ALA A 17 -0.90 -2.82 3.43
C ALA A 17 -1.91 -3.72 2.75
N LYS A 18 -1.88 -4.99 3.15
CA LYS A 18 -2.59 -6.06 2.46
C LYS A 18 -3.52 -6.80 3.42
N SER A 19 -4.77 -6.98 3.03
CA SER A 19 -5.70 -7.90 3.70
C SER A 19 -5.37 -9.37 3.35
N SER A 20 -5.80 -10.30 4.20
CA SER A 20 -5.53 -11.75 4.13
C SER A 20 -6.26 -12.50 3.00
N ALA A 21 -7.10 -11.84 2.20
CA ALA A 21 -7.91 -12.48 1.15
C ALA A 21 -7.24 -12.53 -0.25
N PHE A 22 -6.00 -12.06 -0.37
CA PHE A 22 -5.51 -11.46 -1.62
C PHE A 22 -4.59 -12.32 -2.50
N LEU A 23 -4.63 -13.65 -2.38
CA LEU A 23 -3.55 -14.49 -2.93
C LEU A 23 -3.89 -15.31 -4.19
N PRO A 24 -5.16 -15.48 -4.61
CA PRO A 24 -5.47 -15.97 -5.96
C PRO A 24 -5.66 -14.86 -7.03
N ALA A 25 -6.06 -13.63 -6.65
CA ALA A 25 -6.37 -12.56 -7.62
C ALA A 25 -5.13 -11.73 -8.07
N ILE A 26 -4.01 -11.84 -7.34
CA ILE A 26 -2.70 -11.22 -7.65
C ILE A 26 -1.90 -11.96 -8.74
N VAL A 27 -2.43 -13.07 -9.27
CA VAL A 27 -1.69 -14.10 -10.03
C VAL A 27 -1.43 -13.74 -11.51
N LYS A 28 -1.49 -12.46 -11.89
CA LYS A 28 -0.95 -12.00 -13.19
C LYS A 28 0.11 -10.94 -12.95
N HIS A 29 1.39 -11.30 -13.09
CA HIS A 29 2.61 -10.53 -13.46
C HIS A 29 2.86 -9.07 -12.99
N TRP A 30 1.91 -8.35 -12.41
CA TRP A 30 1.86 -6.88 -12.43
C TRP A 30 2.37 -6.24 -11.14
N HIS A 31 2.34 -6.97 -10.03
CA HIS A 31 2.97 -6.55 -8.77
C HIS A 31 4.50 -6.44 -8.91
N LYS A 32 5.12 -7.29 -9.75
CA LYS A 32 6.56 -7.20 -10.04
C LYS A 32 6.91 -5.85 -10.65
N TYR A 33 6.03 -5.27 -11.45
CA TYR A 33 6.31 -4.03 -12.16
C TYR A 33 6.31 -2.79 -11.26
N LEU A 34 5.38 -2.68 -10.30
CA LEU A 34 5.40 -1.57 -9.35
C LEU A 34 6.52 -1.74 -8.31
N LEU A 35 6.72 -2.97 -7.81
CA LEU A 35 7.79 -3.24 -6.85
C LEU A 35 9.18 -3.05 -7.48
N SER A 36 9.40 -3.49 -8.72
CA SER A 36 10.65 -3.24 -9.43
C SER A 36 10.87 -1.75 -9.65
N GLN A 37 9.85 -1.00 -10.06
CA GLN A 37 9.95 0.46 -10.17
C GLN A 37 10.30 1.15 -8.85
N LEU A 38 9.75 0.67 -7.73
CA LEU A 38 10.10 1.16 -6.40
C LEU A 38 11.56 0.84 -6.05
N ASP A 39 12.01 -0.38 -6.32
CA ASP A 39 13.38 -0.81 -6.04
C ASP A 39 14.40 -0.08 -6.94
N ASP A 40 14.13 0.00 -8.24
CA ASP A 40 14.95 0.69 -9.26
C ASP A 40 15.08 2.19 -8.95
N ALA A 41 14.01 2.81 -8.42
CA ALA A 41 14.01 4.20 -7.99
C ALA A 41 14.65 4.41 -6.60
N GLY A 42 15.08 3.34 -5.91
CA GLY A 42 15.62 3.43 -4.55
C GLY A 42 14.59 3.84 -3.50
N ALA A 43 13.31 3.59 -3.77
CA ALA A 43 12.22 3.94 -2.87
C ALA A 43 12.25 3.11 -1.58
N CYS A 44 11.86 3.73 -0.48
CA CYS A 44 11.72 3.06 0.81
C CYS A 44 10.25 2.69 1.02
N TRP A 45 9.98 1.39 1.00
CA TRP A 45 8.65 0.81 1.10
C TRP A 45 8.68 -0.46 1.97
N GLY A 46 7.50 -0.92 2.37
CA GLY A 46 7.34 -2.22 3.02
C GLY A 46 5.89 -2.64 3.08
N VAL A 47 5.64 -3.80 3.68
CA VAL A 47 4.35 -4.49 3.67
C VAL A 47 3.79 -4.58 5.08
N VAL A 48 2.50 -4.27 5.23
CA VAL A 48 1.74 -4.46 6.47
C VAL A 48 0.53 -5.34 6.19
N THR A 49 0.46 -6.54 6.74
CA THR A 49 -0.62 -7.48 6.41
C THR A 49 -1.35 -8.04 7.62
N SER A 50 -2.64 -8.35 7.44
CA SER A 50 -3.40 -9.18 8.38
C SER A 50 -3.13 -10.68 8.21
N GLY A 51 -2.27 -11.06 7.26
CA GLY A 51 -1.78 -12.43 7.11
C GLY A 51 -0.74 -12.78 8.18
N THR A 52 -0.62 -14.09 8.47
CA THR A 52 0.42 -14.63 9.35
C THR A 52 1.77 -14.66 8.65
N ARG A 53 2.86 -14.74 9.43
CA ARG A 53 4.20 -14.90 8.85
C ARG A 53 4.31 -16.15 7.99
N ALA A 54 3.78 -17.27 8.46
CA ALA A 54 3.77 -18.53 7.72
C ALA A 54 3.03 -18.41 6.37
N LEU A 55 1.92 -17.66 6.34
CA LEU A 55 1.20 -17.38 5.10
C LEU A 55 2.08 -16.56 4.15
N VAL A 56 2.65 -15.45 4.62
CA VAL A 56 3.54 -14.60 3.81
C VAL A 56 4.70 -15.39 3.24
N ASP A 57 5.40 -16.17 4.07
CA ASP A 57 6.57 -16.94 3.66
C ASP A 57 6.21 -18.03 2.62
N GLY A 58 5.09 -18.74 2.83
CA GLY A 58 4.59 -19.73 1.87
C GLY A 58 4.32 -19.11 0.50
N TRP A 59 3.70 -17.93 0.47
CA TRP A 59 3.40 -17.22 -0.78
C TRP A 59 4.64 -16.64 -1.46
N LEU A 60 5.59 -16.09 -0.70
CA LEU A 60 6.87 -15.63 -1.26
C LEU A 60 7.65 -16.79 -1.89
N GLY A 61 7.66 -17.96 -1.25
CA GLY A 61 8.27 -19.17 -1.79
C GLY A 61 7.62 -19.64 -3.09
N VAL A 62 6.28 -19.68 -3.15
CA VAL A 62 5.54 -20.07 -4.37
C VAL A 62 5.76 -19.08 -5.51
N MET A 63 5.83 -17.78 -5.22
CA MET A 63 5.91 -16.73 -6.25
C MET A 63 7.34 -16.35 -6.64
N ASN A 64 8.35 -16.92 -5.97
CA ASN A 64 9.77 -16.56 -6.11
C ASN A 64 9.98 -15.04 -6.01
N LEU A 65 9.35 -14.42 -5.01
CA LEU A 65 9.46 -12.99 -4.73
C LEU A 65 10.46 -12.76 -3.59
N THR A 66 11.25 -11.69 -3.70
CA THR A 66 12.11 -11.25 -2.61
C THR A 66 11.28 -10.83 -1.41
N HIS A 67 11.75 -11.15 -0.20
CA HIS A 67 11.13 -10.64 1.01
C HIS A 67 11.17 -9.10 1.02
N PRO A 68 10.06 -8.43 1.37
CA PRO A 68 10.07 -6.99 1.52
C PRO A 68 11.04 -6.61 2.65
N LYS A 69 11.82 -5.54 2.45
CA LYS A 69 12.82 -5.06 3.42
C LYS A 69 12.21 -4.74 4.79
N MET A 70 10.92 -4.39 4.80
CA MET A 70 10.12 -4.22 6.01
C MET A 70 8.81 -4.98 5.85
N LEU A 71 8.48 -5.78 6.87
CA LEU A 71 7.23 -6.53 6.97
C LEU A 71 6.63 -6.34 8.37
N VAL A 72 5.33 -6.08 8.42
CA VAL A 72 4.47 -6.22 9.61
C VAL A 72 3.41 -7.27 9.28
N VAL A 73 3.26 -8.27 10.13
CA VAL A 73 2.25 -9.34 10.01
C VAL A 73 1.23 -9.27 11.14
N ALA A 74 0.21 -10.13 11.11
CA ALA A 74 -0.83 -10.17 12.14
C ALA A 74 -0.25 -10.35 13.55
N GLU A 75 0.77 -11.19 13.70
CA GLU A 75 1.40 -11.51 14.98
C GLU A 75 2.23 -10.36 15.57
N ASP A 76 2.52 -9.32 14.78
CA ASP A 76 3.30 -8.17 15.23
C ASP A 76 2.47 -7.14 16.00
N VAL A 77 1.13 -7.29 16.04
CA VAL A 77 0.21 -6.35 16.68
C VAL A 77 -0.87 -7.08 17.48
N GLU A 78 -1.32 -6.45 18.57
CA GLU A 78 -2.36 -7.04 19.43
C GLU A 78 -3.76 -6.97 18.80
N LEU A 79 -4.07 -5.87 18.09
CA LEU A 79 -5.33 -5.70 17.39
C LEU A 79 -5.08 -5.52 15.89
N GLY A 80 -5.87 -6.23 15.09
CA GLY A 80 -5.88 -6.09 13.65
C GLY A 80 -6.59 -4.82 13.18
N LYS A 81 -6.52 -4.56 11.87
CA LYS A 81 -7.28 -3.51 11.19
C LYS A 81 -8.78 -3.61 11.55
N PRO A 82 -9.49 -2.51 11.89
CA PRO A 82 -9.16 -1.11 11.59
C PRO A 82 -8.29 -0.40 12.64
N ASP A 83 -7.69 -1.09 13.61
CA ASP A 83 -6.71 -0.48 14.51
C ASP A 83 -5.48 0.02 13.72
N PRO A 84 -5.01 1.27 13.94
CA PRO A 84 -3.92 1.87 13.16
C PRO A 84 -2.53 1.35 13.53
N ARG A 85 -2.37 0.60 14.64
CA ARG A 85 -1.06 0.20 15.18
C ARG A 85 -0.20 -0.56 14.19
N CYS A 86 -0.78 -1.35 13.29
CA CYS A 86 -0.04 -2.05 12.26
C CYS A 86 0.70 -1.09 11.30
N TYR A 87 0.05 0.01 10.93
CA TYR A 87 0.65 1.05 10.08
C TYR A 87 1.66 1.91 10.83
N LEU A 88 1.36 2.27 12.08
CA LEU A 88 2.28 3.04 12.94
C LEU A 88 3.56 2.24 13.23
N LEU A 89 3.44 0.93 13.44
CA LEU A 89 4.57 0.02 13.58
C LEU A 89 5.38 -0.07 12.29
N GLY A 90 4.71 -0.17 11.14
CA GLY A 90 5.39 -0.16 9.84
C GLY A 90 6.17 1.13 9.60
N ARG A 91 5.58 2.29 9.91
CA ARG A 91 6.25 3.60 9.86
C ARG A 91 7.52 3.61 10.72
N LYS A 92 7.42 3.11 11.95
CA LYS A 92 8.55 2.98 12.87
C LYS A 92 9.64 2.07 12.33
N ARG A 93 9.30 0.88 11.85
CA ARG A 93 10.26 -0.09 11.27
C ARG A 93 10.95 0.42 10.01
N LEU A 94 10.34 1.37 9.30
CA LEU A 94 10.96 2.07 8.16
C LEU A 94 11.88 3.24 8.57
N GLY A 95 11.97 3.58 9.86
CA GLY A 95 12.74 4.73 10.34
C GLY A 95 12.10 6.08 10.04
N LEU A 96 10.77 6.13 9.93
CA LEU A 96 10.01 7.30 9.48
C LEU A 96 9.09 7.87 10.56
N GLU A 97 9.45 7.72 11.82
CA GLU A 97 8.60 8.09 12.96
C GLU A 97 8.13 9.55 12.91
N HIS A 98 8.95 10.45 12.37
CA HIS A 98 8.66 11.88 12.23
C HIS A 98 8.02 12.26 10.89
N SER A 99 7.88 11.31 9.95
CA SER A 99 7.22 11.57 8.67
C SER A 99 5.71 11.59 8.86
N SER A 100 5.08 12.67 8.39
CA SER A 100 3.62 12.85 8.39
C SER A 100 2.98 12.45 7.07
N SER A 101 3.77 12.18 6.02
CA SER A 101 3.22 11.92 4.71
C SER A 101 3.50 10.47 4.29
N LEU A 102 2.56 9.62 4.63
CA LEU A 102 2.65 8.20 4.33
C LEU A 102 1.40 7.88 3.53
N VAL A 103 1.56 6.98 2.56
CA VAL A 103 0.47 6.56 1.70
C VAL A 103 0.38 5.08 1.83
N VAL A 104 -0.84 4.64 2.11
CA VAL A 104 -1.28 3.27 2.18
C VAL A 104 -1.82 2.86 0.82
N LEU A 105 -1.30 1.77 0.23
CA LEU A 105 -2.03 1.04 -0.81
C LEU A 105 -2.85 -0.05 -0.14
N GLU A 106 -4.18 -0.07 -0.35
CA GLU A 106 -5.11 -1.01 0.31
C GLU A 106 -6.25 -1.46 -0.60
N ASP A 107 -6.89 -2.58 -0.29
CA ASP A 107 -7.99 -3.17 -1.05
C ASP A 107 -9.21 -3.53 -0.17
N ALA A 108 -9.12 -3.27 1.14
CA ALA A 108 -10.17 -3.59 2.10
C ALA A 108 -10.61 -2.38 2.95
N PRO A 109 -11.91 -2.20 3.22
CA PRO A 109 -12.42 -1.14 4.08
C PRO A 109 -11.78 -1.07 5.47
N SER A 110 -11.48 -2.21 6.09
CA SER A 110 -10.80 -2.24 7.39
C SER A 110 -9.38 -1.67 7.31
N GLY A 111 -8.66 -1.98 6.24
CA GLY A 111 -7.31 -1.49 6.00
C GLY A 111 -7.27 -0.01 5.65
N ILE A 112 -8.23 0.47 4.86
CA ILE A 112 -8.41 1.90 4.59
C ILE A 112 -8.62 2.64 5.91
N ARG A 113 -9.60 2.24 6.72
CA ARG A 113 -9.89 2.89 8.01
C ARG A 113 -8.69 2.90 8.94
N ALA A 114 -7.92 1.81 9.01
CA ALA A 114 -6.68 1.77 9.79
C ALA A 114 -5.61 2.74 9.26
N GLY A 115 -5.45 2.87 7.94
CA GLY A 115 -4.54 3.84 7.33
C GLY A 115 -4.95 5.29 7.64
N LYS A 116 -6.25 5.58 7.52
CA LYS A 116 -6.81 6.90 7.86
C LYS A 116 -6.66 7.21 9.35
N ALA A 117 -6.95 6.24 10.22
CA ALA A 117 -6.76 6.38 11.67
C ALA A 117 -5.29 6.57 12.07
N ALA A 118 -4.34 6.07 11.27
CA ALA A 118 -2.91 6.33 11.44
C ALA A 118 -2.48 7.73 10.95
N GLY A 119 -3.41 8.51 10.36
CA GLY A 119 -3.14 9.83 9.78
C GLY A 119 -2.57 9.77 8.37
N PHE A 120 -2.64 8.63 7.69
CA PHE A 120 -2.03 8.43 6.37
C PHE A 120 -3.04 8.69 5.25
N LYS A 121 -2.49 9.01 4.08
CA LYS A 121 -3.26 9.00 2.83
C LYS A 121 -3.46 7.56 2.37
N VAL A 122 -4.57 7.27 1.69
CA VAL A 122 -4.89 5.91 1.23
C VAL A 122 -5.28 5.93 -0.24
N ILE A 123 -4.57 5.13 -1.04
CA ILE A 123 -4.97 4.78 -2.40
C ILE A 123 -5.57 3.37 -2.34
N ALA A 124 -6.86 3.28 -2.64
CA ALA A 124 -7.59 2.02 -2.62
C ALA A 124 -7.62 1.36 -4.01
N LEU A 125 -7.62 0.02 -4.02
CA LEU A 125 -7.71 -0.82 -5.20
C LEU A 125 -9.06 -1.55 -5.21
N THR A 126 -9.85 -1.42 -6.27
CA THR A 126 -11.16 -2.11 -6.41
C THR A 126 -11.03 -3.61 -6.75
N THR A 127 -10.00 -4.26 -6.22
CA THR A 127 -9.63 -5.65 -6.54
C THR A 127 -10.38 -6.68 -5.70
N THR A 128 -10.85 -6.29 -4.50
CA THR A 128 -11.56 -7.18 -3.57
C THR A 128 -12.93 -6.66 -3.16
N HIS A 129 -13.08 -5.35 -2.97
CA HIS A 129 -14.33 -4.72 -2.51
C HIS A 129 -14.86 -3.74 -3.55
N SER A 130 -16.16 -3.42 -3.47
CA SER A 130 -16.80 -2.51 -4.41
C SER A 130 -16.28 -1.08 -4.25
N LEU A 131 -16.37 -0.29 -5.32
CA LEU A 131 -16.03 1.15 -5.29
C LEU A 131 -16.74 1.86 -4.13
N GLU A 132 -18.04 1.65 -3.97
CA GLU A 132 -18.86 2.24 -2.90
C GLU A 132 -18.31 1.91 -1.50
N GLN A 133 -17.98 0.64 -1.23
CA GLN A 133 -17.41 0.23 0.06
C GLN A 133 -16.06 0.91 0.35
N LEU A 134 -15.25 1.16 -0.68
CA LEU A 134 -13.96 1.82 -0.55
C LEU A 134 -14.11 3.33 -0.34
N GLN A 135 -15.11 3.95 -0.98
CA GLN A 135 -15.49 5.36 -0.79
C GLN A 135 -15.99 5.59 0.63
N GLU A 136 -16.93 4.77 1.11
CA GLU A 136 -17.45 4.82 2.48
C GLU A 136 -16.36 4.62 3.54
N ALA A 137 -15.34 3.83 3.23
CA ALA A 137 -14.20 3.61 4.12
C ALA A 137 -13.27 4.83 4.23
N GLY A 138 -13.41 5.83 3.37
CA GLY A 138 -12.66 7.09 3.41
C GLY A 138 -11.32 7.05 2.66
N ALA A 139 -11.22 6.27 1.58
CA ALA A 139 -10.05 6.31 0.69
C ALA A 139 -9.87 7.73 0.11
N ASP A 140 -8.62 8.15 -0.09
CA ASP A 140 -8.33 9.45 -0.72
C ASP A 140 -8.40 9.33 -2.24
N TRP A 141 -7.84 8.24 -2.79
CA TRP A 141 -7.93 7.90 -4.21
C TRP A 141 -8.39 6.46 -4.39
N ILE A 142 -9.07 6.16 -5.49
CA ILE A 142 -9.52 4.80 -5.79
C ILE A 142 -9.21 4.48 -7.25
N VAL A 143 -8.52 3.38 -7.48
CA VAL A 143 -8.15 2.90 -8.82
C VAL A 143 -8.53 1.43 -8.99
N GLU A 144 -8.57 0.96 -10.23
CA GLU A 144 -8.89 -0.44 -10.53
C GLU A 144 -7.89 -1.38 -9.85
N ASP A 145 -6.60 -1.17 -10.13
CA ASP A 145 -5.50 -1.95 -9.58
C ASP A 145 -4.15 -1.21 -9.73
N LEU A 146 -3.05 -1.93 -9.48
CA LEU A 146 -1.69 -1.37 -9.51
C LEU A 146 -1.24 -0.89 -10.91
N ARG A 147 -1.88 -1.27 -12.02
CA ARG A 147 -1.55 -0.79 -13.38
C ARG A 147 -1.86 0.69 -13.56
N SER A 148 -2.78 1.22 -12.75
CA SER A 148 -3.08 2.64 -12.65
C SER A 148 -1.98 3.44 -11.95
N LEU A 149 -0.94 2.78 -11.40
CA LEU A 149 0.13 3.43 -10.66
C LEU A 149 1.47 3.30 -11.39
N SER A 150 2.32 4.34 -11.34
CA SER A 150 3.69 4.30 -11.84
C SER A 150 4.60 5.19 -11.02
N VAL A 151 5.79 4.69 -10.68
CA VAL A 151 6.82 5.48 -10.00
C VAL A 151 7.59 6.24 -11.06
N LYS A 152 7.61 7.57 -10.95
CA LYS A 152 8.38 8.44 -11.85
C LYS A 152 9.76 8.79 -11.32
N GLY A 153 10.01 8.56 -10.03
CA GLY A 153 11.31 8.74 -9.40
C GLY A 153 11.21 8.97 -7.90
N VAL A 154 12.36 9.22 -7.28
CA VAL A 154 12.47 9.64 -5.89
C VAL A 154 13.21 10.98 -5.84
N VAL A 155 12.62 11.99 -5.20
CA VAL A 155 13.21 13.33 -5.03
C VAL A 155 13.16 13.68 -3.55
N ASP A 156 14.30 14.01 -2.95
CA ASP A 156 14.43 14.32 -1.52
C ASP A 156 13.82 13.25 -0.60
N GLY A 157 13.98 11.98 -0.97
CA GLY A 157 13.40 10.84 -0.26
C GLY A 157 11.88 10.68 -0.43
N ARG A 158 11.24 11.42 -1.35
CA ARG A 158 9.80 11.31 -1.63
C ARG A 158 9.58 10.57 -2.94
N ILE A 159 8.59 9.68 -2.97
CA ILE A 159 8.23 8.94 -4.18
C ILE A 159 7.31 9.81 -5.02
N LEU A 160 7.70 10.08 -6.26
CA LEU A 160 6.81 10.68 -7.25
C LEU A 160 5.98 9.57 -7.89
N LEU A 161 4.71 9.48 -7.49
CA LEU A 161 3.77 8.49 -7.98
C LEU A 161 2.78 9.14 -8.96
N GLU A 162 2.68 8.59 -10.15
CA GLU A 162 1.60 8.91 -11.10
C GLU A 162 0.42 7.97 -10.86
N ILE A 163 -0.78 8.54 -10.78
CA ILE A 163 -2.06 7.83 -10.68
C ILE A 163 -2.84 8.10 -11.96
N ARG A 164 -3.30 7.05 -12.63
CA ARG A 164 -4.10 7.10 -13.87
C ARG A 164 -5.45 6.45 -13.65
N ASP A 165 -6.45 6.85 -14.42
CA ASP A 165 -7.76 6.20 -14.46
C ASP A 165 -8.42 6.05 -13.07
N ALA A 166 -8.25 7.06 -12.21
CA ALA A 166 -8.83 7.06 -10.87
C ALA A 166 -10.35 7.26 -10.93
N TYR A 167 -11.08 6.47 -10.16
CA TYR A 167 -12.50 6.64 -9.91
C TYR A 167 -12.80 7.80 -8.95
N GLN A 168 -11.80 8.13 -8.11
CA GLN A 168 -11.80 9.21 -7.14
C GLN A 168 -10.37 9.74 -6.98
#